data_AF-A0A0V0RAF8-F1
#
_entry.id   AF-A0A0V0RAF8-F1
#
_cell.length_a   1.000
_cell.length_b   1.000
_cell.length_c   1.000
_cell.angle_alpha   90.00
_cell.angle_beta   90.00
_cell.angle_gamma   90.00
#
_symmetry.space_group_name_H-M   'P 1'
#
loop_
_entity.id
_entity.type
_entity.pdbx_description
1 polymer ?
#
loop_
_entity_poly.entity_id
_entity_poly.type
_entity_poly.pdbx_seq_one_letter_code
_entity_poly.pdbx_strand_id
1 'polypeptide(L)'
;MIWYKYRETFSQKIQRWCFSKDYRVPESIQEQRFDKLHLKPETIDKLSVFYQKNDKILQLGITRKYLCRVYKDLGLFTKPDDKFGFYQFSGYGKKRNQQKASVNLYQFLHLFNEALKKQNYIEQKNENYITKFLNKLSGKKYVSEDEFCLKFLQALESNLESMKQWEIGNIQKQVQYKNFGIQMKEQKNKIIQETLTNEPMVKLEDINKELSKHGFLELNAKEKIVILHRQKAYLILHENNFKDKLENSLDSSKQFKYKQRMEEINEKLKTINSQIDLYSKQFKELFPGQKVFLYEKDQEEDQKQEK
;
A
#
# COMPACT_ATOMS: atom_id res chain seq x y z
N MET A 1 -23.94 -4.08 -6.33
CA MET A 1 -23.02 -4.90 -7.16
C MET A 1 -21.60 -4.72 -6.63
N ILE A 2 -20.98 -5.79 -6.12
CA ILE A 2 -19.76 -5.72 -5.30
C ILE A 2 -18.53 -5.82 -6.20
N TRP A 3 -17.91 -4.67 -6.52
CA TRP A 3 -16.78 -4.55 -7.46
C TRP A 3 -15.42 -5.05 -6.91
N TYR A 4 -15.35 -5.47 -5.65
CA TYR A 4 -14.11 -5.88 -4.97
C TYR A 4 -13.65 -7.31 -5.29
N LYS A 5 -14.48 -8.13 -5.97
CA LYS A 5 -14.17 -9.54 -6.28
C LYS A 5 -13.27 -9.79 -7.50
N TYR A 6 -12.84 -8.76 -8.23
CA TYR A 6 -12.05 -8.91 -9.47
C TYR A 6 -10.62 -8.35 -9.39
N ARG A 7 -10.09 -8.16 -8.18
CA ARG A 7 -8.68 -7.83 -7.96
C ARG A 7 -7.90 -9.10 -7.68
N GLU A 8 -7.00 -9.46 -8.59
CA GLU A 8 -5.98 -10.46 -8.33
C GLU A 8 -4.83 -9.80 -7.57
N THR A 9 -4.55 -10.23 -6.34
CA THR A 9 -3.39 -9.75 -5.57
C THR A 9 -2.09 -10.31 -6.17
N PHE A 10 -0.94 -9.72 -5.83
CA PHE A 10 0.36 -10.26 -6.27
C PHE A 10 0.57 -11.71 -5.80
N SER A 11 0.13 -12.04 -4.58
CA SER A 11 0.09 -13.41 -4.05
C SER A 11 -0.77 -14.34 -4.91
N GLN A 12 -1.95 -13.89 -5.35
CA GLN A 12 -2.81 -14.66 -6.27
C GLN A 12 -2.19 -14.79 -7.67
N LYS A 13 -1.47 -13.75 -8.15
CA LYS A 13 -0.74 -13.76 -9.44
C LYS A 13 0.38 -14.81 -9.42
N ILE A 14 1.15 -14.90 -8.33
CA ILE A 14 2.17 -15.94 -8.13
C ILE A 14 1.53 -17.33 -7.97
N GLN A 15 0.45 -17.46 -7.20
CA GLN A 15 -0.26 -18.73 -7.06
C GLN A 15 -0.81 -19.25 -8.39
N ARG A 16 -1.31 -18.37 -9.26
CA ARG A 16 -1.75 -18.71 -10.62
C ARG A 16 -0.58 -19.13 -11.51
N TRP A 17 0.56 -18.46 -11.43
CA TRP A 17 1.73 -18.77 -12.27
C TRP A 17 2.48 -20.03 -11.82
N CYS A 18 2.49 -20.32 -10.53
CA CYS A 18 3.34 -21.37 -9.96
C CYS A 18 2.56 -22.62 -9.54
N PHE A 19 1.25 -22.55 -9.25
CA PHE A 19 0.56 -23.63 -8.55
C PHE A 19 -0.80 -24.07 -9.12
N SER A 20 -1.22 -23.55 -10.28
CA SER A 20 -2.36 -24.06 -11.07
C SER A 20 -3.62 -24.46 -10.28
N LYS A 21 -3.94 -23.80 -9.16
CA LYS A 21 -5.10 -24.14 -8.32
C LYS A 21 -6.32 -23.29 -8.69
N ASP A 22 -7.36 -23.97 -9.17
CA ASP A 22 -8.79 -23.62 -9.28
C ASP A 22 -9.22 -22.25 -9.81
N TYR A 23 -8.34 -21.50 -10.45
CA TYR A 23 -8.71 -20.51 -11.45
C TYR A 23 -8.18 -20.98 -12.80
N ARG A 24 -8.96 -21.83 -13.48
CA ARG A 24 -8.70 -22.18 -14.88
C ARG A 24 -8.69 -20.86 -15.66
N VAL A 25 -7.51 -20.43 -16.13
CA VAL A 25 -7.43 -19.36 -17.10
C VAL A 25 -8.15 -19.88 -18.32
N PRO A 26 -9.24 -19.23 -18.78
CA PRO A 26 -9.95 -19.72 -19.94
C PRO A 26 -8.98 -19.90 -21.10
N GLU A 27 -8.93 -21.13 -21.61
CA GLU A 27 -7.95 -21.57 -22.62
C GLU A 27 -8.26 -20.97 -23.99
N SER A 28 -9.47 -20.42 -24.16
CA SER A 28 -9.92 -19.76 -25.38
C SER A 28 -10.76 -18.50 -25.11
N ILE A 29 -10.80 -17.60 -26.10
CA ILE A 29 -11.59 -16.36 -26.05
C ILE A 29 -13.10 -16.62 -26.02
N GLN A 30 -13.55 -17.80 -26.45
CA GLN A 30 -14.94 -18.24 -26.31
C GLN A 30 -15.37 -18.44 -24.85
N GLU A 31 -14.44 -18.75 -23.94
CA GLU A 31 -14.74 -18.93 -22.51
C GLU A 31 -14.77 -17.60 -21.74
N GLN A 32 -14.20 -16.51 -22.29
CA GLN A 32 -14.30 -15.15 -21.74
C GLN A 32 -15.54 -14.46 -22.31
N ARG A 33 -16.70 -14.64 -21.68
CA ARG A 33 -17.93 -13.92 -22.07
C ARG A 33 -17.78 -12.41 -21.83
N PHE A 34 -17.39 -11.69 -22.88
CA PHE A 34 -17.31 -10.22 -22.92
C PHE A 34 -18.64 -9.59 -23.36
N ASP A 35 -19.77 -10.16 -22.95
CA ASP A 35 -21.12 -9.85 -23.48
C ASP A 35 -21.53 -8.37 -23.40
N LYS A 36 -20.80 -7.55 -22.62
CA LYS A 36 -20.99 -6.10 -22.48
C LYS A 36 -20.08 -5.24 -23.38
N LEU A 37 -19.11 -5.84 -24.07
CA LEU A 37 -18.19 -5.16 -24.97
C LEU A 37 -18.64 -5.40 -26.41
N HIS A 38 -19.11 -4.36 -27.09
CA HIS A 38 -19.47 -4.40 -28.51
C HIS A 38 -18.22 -4.32 -29.40
N LEU A 39 -17.33 -5.31 -29.29
CA LEU A 39 -16.11 -5.45 -30.07
C LEU A 39 -16.17 -6.71 -30.93
N LYS A 40 -15.53 -6.69 -32.10
CA LYS A 40 -15.37 -7.87 -32.95
C LYS A 40 -14.45 -8.90 -32.26
N PRO A 41 -14.70 -10.21 -32.44
CA PRO A 41 -13.83 -11.27 -31.93
C PRO A 41 -12.36 -11.07 -32.33
N GLU A 42 -12.10 -10.70 -33.60
CA GLU A 42 -10.74 -10.52 -34.11
C GLU A 42 -10.00 -9.36 -33.41
N THR A 43 -10.73 -8.30 -33.02
CA THR A 43 -10.18 -7.19 -32.25
C THR A 43 -9.84 -7.63 -30.83
N ILE A 44 -10.72 -8.41 -30.20
CA ILE A 44 -10.50 -8.97 -28.86
C ILE A 44 -9.27 -9.86 -28.88
N ASP A 45 -9.10 -10.71 -29.90
CA ASP A 45 -7.94 -11.59 -30.05
C ASP A 45 -6.64 -10.78 -30.13
N LYS A 46 -6.55 -9.82 -31.06
CA LYS A 46 -5.35 -8.98 -31.24
C LYS A 46 -4.96 -8.24 -29.95
N LEU A 47 -5.93 -7.61 -29.31
CA LEU A 47 -5.72 -6.86 -28.06
C LEU A 47 -5.31 -7.80 -26.91
N SER A 48 -5.89 -8.99 -26.84
CA SER A 48 -5.58 -9.98 -25.79
C SER A 48 -4.16 -10.53 -25.95
N VAL A 49 -3.74 -10.86 -27.17
CA VAL A 49 -2.36 -11.28 -27.46
C VAL A 49 -1.37 -10.20 -27.06
N PHE A 50 -1.63 -8.95 -27.45
CA PHE A 50 -0.79 -7.83 -27.05
C PHE A 50 -0.72 -7.67 -25.53
N TYR A 51 -1.87 -7.71 -24.85
CA TYR A 51 -1.97 -7.58 -23.41
C TYR A 51 -1.14 -8.67 -22.70
N GLN A 52 -1.33 -9.93 -23.07
CA GLN A 52 -0.64 -11.06 -22.45
C GLN A 52 0.88 -11.01 -22.65
N LYS A 53 1.33 -10.59 -23.84
CA LYS A 53 2.76 -10.42 -24.14
C LYS A 53 3.39 -9.34 -23.25
N ASN A 54 2.73 -8.18 -23.14
CA ASN A 54 3.31 -7.01 -22.48
C ASN A 54 3.09 -6.99 -20.96
N ASP A 55 2.03 -7.61 -20.43
CA ASP A 55 1.83 -7.74 -18.98
C ASP A 55 2.91 -8.60 -18.30
N LYS A 56 3.55 -9.51 -19.06
CA LYS A 56 4.70 -10.30 -18.60
C LYS A 56 6.01 -9.51 -18.61
N ILE A 57 6.13 -8.53 -19.50
CA ILE A 57 7.34 -7.72 -19.66
C ILE A 57 7.40 -6.61 -18.61
N LEU A 58 6.25 -6.03 -18.28
CA LEU A 58 6.11 -4.94 -17.31
C LEU A 58 5.95 -5.50 -15.89
N GLN A 59 6.79 -5.05 -14.96
CA GLN A 59 6.75 -5.55 -13.58
C GLN A 59 5.46 -5.16 -12.86
N LEU A 60 4.92 -3.97 -13.17
CA LEU A 60 3.64 -3.52 -12.63
C LEU A 60 2.47 -3.80 -13.59
N GLY A 61 2.73 -4.55 -14.67
CA GLY A 61 1.77 -4.86 -15.73
C GLY A 61 1.32 -3.65 -16.54
N ILE A 62 0.29 -3.83 -17.37
CA ILE A 62 -0.29 -2.69 -18.11
C ILE A 62 -1.04 -1.79 -17.12
N THR A 63 -0.43 -0.66 -16.76
CA THR A 63 -0.99 0.26 -15.77
C THR A 63 -1.95 1.29 -16.39
N ARG A 64 -2.85 1.86 -15.58
CA ARG A 64 -3.65 3.03 -16.01
C ARG A 64 -2.81 4.23 -16.40
N LYS A 65 -1.60 4.36 -15.83
CA LYS A 65 -0.65 5.41 -16.24
C LYS A 65 -0.18 5.20 -17.68
N TYR A 66 0.10 3.95 -18.04
CA TYR A 66 0.41 3.57 -19.41
C TYR A 66 -0.75 3.94 -20.34
N LEU A 67 -1.96 3.50 -20.03
CA LEU A 67 -3.14 3.79 -20.83
C LEU A 67 -3.47 5.28 -20.90
N CYS A 68 -3.22 6.04 -19.84
CA CYS A 68 -3.36 7.50 -19.86
C CYS A 68 -2.41 8.16 -20.86
N ARG A 69 -1.18 7.64 -21.04
CA ARG A 69 -0.26 8.14 -22.09
C ARG A 69 -0.78 7.79 -23.47
N VAL A 70 -1.21 6.54 -23.69
CA VAL A 70 -1.82 6.11 -24.95
C VAL A 70 -3.02 6.99 -25.32
N TYR A 71 -3.90 7.28 -24.36
CA TYR A 71 -5.05 8.17 -24.60
C TYR A 71 -4.64 9.60 -24.95
N LYS A 72 -3.56 10.10 -24.35
CA LYS A 72 -3.01 11.41 -24.68
C LYS A 72 -2.48 11.42 -26.12
N ASP A 73 -1.73 10.39 -26.51
CA ASP A 73 -1.11 10.30 -27.84
C ASP A 73 -2.14 10.12 -28.95
N LEU A 74 -3.25 9.43 -28.66
CA LEU A 74 -4.41 9.31 -29.54
C LEU A 74 -5.29 10.57 -29.57
N GLY A 75 -4.94 11.63 -28.86
CA GLY A 75 -5.71 12.88 -28.84
C GLY A 75 -7.07 12.77 -28.15
N LEU A 76 -7.28 11.74 -27.31
CA LEU A 76 -8.57 11.48 -26.67
C LEU A 76 -8.88 12.41 -25.50
N PHE A 77 -7.94 13.27 -25.07
CA PHE A 77 -8.18 14.29 -24.06
C PHE A 77 -8.37 15.64 -24.74
N THR A 78 -9.62 16.03 -24.99
CA THR A 78 -9.97 17.27 -25.68
C THR A 78 -10.20 18.43 -24.71
N LYS A 79 -10.52 18.13 -23.44
CA LYS A 79 -10.66 19.11 -22.37
C LYS A 79 -9.60 18.92 -21.28
N PRO A 80 -9.21 19.99 -20.56
CA PRO A 80 -8.31 19.88 -19.41
C PRO A 80 -8.76 18.83 -18.37
N ASP A 81 -10.08 18.73 -18.14
CA ASP A 81 -10.66 17.82 -17.15
C ASP A 81 -10.84 16.38 -17.63
N ASP A 82 -10.66 16.09 -18.92
CA ASP A 82 -10.85 14.74 -19.45
C ASP A 82 -9.87 13.74 -18.82
N LYS A 83 -8.65 14.22 -18.54
CA LYS A 83 -7.64 13.44 -17.85
C LYS A 83 -8.07 13.13 -16.42
N PHE A 84 -8.69 14.08 -15.73
CA PHE A 84 -9.23 13.86 -14.39
C PHE A 84 -10.38 12.86 -14.42
N GLY A 85 -11.32 13.02 -15.35
CA GLY A 85 -12.43 12.10 -15.59
C GLY A 85 -11.96 10.66 -15.88
N PHE A 86 -10.91 10.49 -16.70
CA PHE A 86 -10.30 9.18 -16.98
C PHE A 86 -9.90 8.44 -15.70
N TYR A 87 -9.33 9.13 -14.72
CA TYR A 87 -8.99 8.52 -13.42
C TYR A 87 -10.22 8.34 -12.52
N GLN A 88 -11.12 9.33 -12.46
CA GLN A 88 -12.27 9.32 -11.55
C GLN A 88 -13.31 8.25 -11.92
N PHE A 89 -13.74 8.21 -13.19
CA PHE A 89 -14.79 7.29 -13.67
C PHE A 89 -14.32 5.84 -13.80
N SER A 90 -13.00 5.60 -13.73
CA SER A 90 -12.46 4.24 -13.72
C SER A 90 -12.66 3.48 -12.39
N GLY A 91 -13.37 4.07 -11.42
CA GLY A 91 -13.60 3.50 -10.08
C GLY A 91 -12.47 3.79 -9.08
N TYR A 92 -11.66 4.82 -9.33
CA TYR A 92 -10.45 5.16 -8.58
C TYR A 92 -10.55 6.54 -7.91
N GLY A 93 -11.61 6.77 -7.14
CA GLY A 93 -11.54 7.73 -6.04
C GLY A 93 -10.41 7.28 -5.10
N LYS A 94 -9.22 7.88 -5.22
CA LYS A 94 -8.00 7.46 -4.51
C LYS A 94 -8.28 7.30 -3.02
N LYS A 95 -8.19 6.08 -2.50
CA LYS A 95 -7.84 5.88 -1.08
C LYS A 95 -6.33 6.00 -0.96
N ARG A 96 -5.85 6.71 0.06
CA ARG A 96 -4.44 7.09 0.30
C ARG A 96 -3.46 5.90 0.27
N ASN A 97 -3.94 4.67 0.53
CA ASN A 97 -3.14 3.44 0.66
C ASN A 97 -3.37 2.42 -0.47
N GLN A 98 -3.98 2.81 -1.58
CA GLN A 98 -4.26 1.87 -2.67
C GLN A 98 -2.99 1.56 -3.47
N GLN A 99 -2.56 0.29 -3.48
CA GLN A 99 -1.47 -0.18 -4.32
C GLN A 99 -1.76 0.10 -5.81
N LYS A 100 -0.72 0.53 -6.54
CA LYS A 100 -0.81 0.76 -7.99
C LYS A 100 -1.02 -0.60 -8.66
N ALA A 101 -2.25 -0.86 -9.09
CA ALA A 101 -2.61 -2.09 -9.77
C ALA A 101 -2.59 -1.90 -11.29
N SER A 102 -2.12 -2.92 -12.01
CA SER A 102 -2.39 -3.09 -13.44
C SER A 102 -3.90 -3.06 -13.69
N VAL A 103 -4.29 -2.70 -14.91
CA VAL A 103 -5.63 -3.04 -15.38
C VAL A 103 -5.65 -4.53 -15.71
N ASN A 104 -6.74 -5.23 -15.41
CA ASN A 104 -6.91 -6.59 -15.92
C ASN A 104 -7.33 -6.57 -17.41
N LEU A 105 -7.32 -7.73 -18.07
CA LEU A 105 -7.65 -7.84 -19.50
C LEU A 105 -9.05 -7.26 -19.84
N TYR A 106 -10.06 -7.56 -19.03
CA TYR A 106 -11.40 -7.00 -19.24
C TYR A 106 -11.39 -5.46 -19.17
N GLN A 107 -10.69 -4.88 -18.19
CA GLN A 107 -10.55 -3.44 -18.05
C GLN A 107 -9.77 -2.83 -19.21
N PHE A 108 -8.75 -3.52 -19.70
CA PHE A 108 -7.99 -3.11 -20.88
C PHE A 108 -8.87 -3.05 -22.13
N LEU A 109 -9.64 -4.11 -22.40
CA LEU A 109 -10.58 -4.17 -23.53
C LEU A 109 -11.73 -3.15 -23.38
N HIS A 110 -12.23 -2.96 -22.16
CA HIS A 110 -13.23 -1.93 -21.88
C HIS A 110 -12.70 -0.53 -22.17
N LEU A 111 -11.46 -0.23 -21.75
CA LEU A 111 -10.82 1.06 -22.04
C LEU A 111 -10.64 1.23 -23.55
N PHE A 112 -10.21 0.20 -24.28
CA PHE A 112 -10.19 0.24 -25.74
C PHE A 112 -11.56 0.60 -26.35
N ASN A 113 -12.63 -0.07 -25.92
CA ASN A 113 -13.99 0.22 -26.41
C ASN A 113 -14.42 1.66 -26.13
N GLU A 114 -14.15 2.17 -24.92
CA GLU A 114 -14.43 3.56 -24.57
C GLU A 114 -13.60 4.55 -25.38
N ALA A 115 -12.34 4.23 -25.66
CA ALA A 115 -11.46 5.02 -26.52
C ALA A 115 -12.00 5.10 -27.95
N LEU A 116 -12.45 3.97 -28.52
CA LEU A 116 -13.05 3.90 -29.85
C LEU A 116 -14.34 4.75 -29.94
N LYS A 117 -15.22 4.66 -28.95
CA LYS A 117 -16.43 5.50 -28.89
C LYS A 117 -16.07 6.98 -28.82
N LYS A 118 -15.07 7.33 -27.99
CA LYS A 118 -14.64 8.72 -27.82
C LYS A 118 -14.01 9.28 -29.10
N GLN A 119 -13.19 8.49 -29.79
CA GLN A 119 -12.61 8.87 -31.08
C GLN A 119 -13.70 9.17 -32.11
N ASN A 120 -14.66 8.26 -32.27
CA ASN A 120 -15.80 8.46 -33.18
C ASN A 120 -16.62 9.72 -32.82
N TYR A 121 -16.82 10.00 -31.53
CA TYR A 121 -17.50 11.21 -31.09
C TYR A 121 -16.73 12.50 -31.42
N ILE A 122 -15.39 12.48 -31.28
CA ILE A 122 -14.53 13.62 -31.62
C ILE A 122 -14.60 13.91 -33.12
N GLU A 123 -14.50 12.88 -33.96
CA GLU A 123 -14.56 13.04 -35.41
C GLU A 123 -15.94 13.50 -35.89
N GLN A 124 -17.02 13.01 -35.29
CA GLN A 124 -18.39 13.50 -35.53
C GLN A 124 -18.60 14.97 -35.19
N LYS A 125 -17.86 15.50 -34.21
CA LYS A 125 -17.95 16.91 -33.81
C LYS A 125 -17.19 17.85 -34.71
N ASN A 126 -16.12 17.38 -35.33
CA ASN A 126 -15.26 18.17 -36.21
C ASN A 126 -15.74 18.18 -37.66
N GLU A 127 -16.85 17.51 -37.97
CA GLU A 127 -17.35 17.36 -39.33
C GLU A 127 -18.37 18.44 -39.72
N ASN A 128 -18.27 18.92 -40.97
CA ASN A 128 -19.23 19.86 -41.56
C ASN A 128 -20.61 19.23 -41.79
N TYR A 129 -21.66 20.07 -41.77
CA TYR A 129 -23.07 19.66 -41.75
C TYR A 129 -23.48 18.71 -42.90
N ILE A 130 -22.96 18.92 -44.11
CA ILE A 130 -23.29 18.12 -45.30
C ILE A 130 -22.74 16.69 -45.17
N THR A 131 -21.48 16.56 -44.77
CA THR A 131 -20.83 15.26 -44.59
C THR A 131 -21.46 14.47 -43.44
N LYS A 132 -21.86 15.17 -42.37
CA LYS A 132 -22.59 14.60 -41.23
C LYS A 132 -23.93 13.99 -41.62
N PHE A 133 -24.66 14.62 -42.54
CA PHE A 133 -25.93 14.11 -43.07
C PHE A 133 -25.73 12.85 -43.93
N LEU A 134 -24.74 12.87 -44.83
CA LEU A 134 -24.40 11.72 -45.69
C LEU A 134 -23.89 10.51 -44.89
N ASN A 135 -23.07 10.73 -43.86
CA ASN A 135 -22.59 9.69 -42.97
C ASN A 135 -23.71 9.08 -42.11
N LYS A 136 -24.68 9.90 -41.69
CA LYS A 136 -25.85 9.43 -40.93
C LYS A 136 -26.76 8.53 -41.76
N LEU A 137 -26.95 8.84 -43.05
CA LEU A 137 -27.75 8.03 -43.98
C LEU A 137 -27.07 6.70 -44.35
N SER A 138 -25.74 6.66 -44.39
CA SER A 138 -24.97 5.47 -44.75
C SER A 138 -24.62 4.56 -43.56
N GLY A 139 -24.96 4.95 -42.33
CA GLY A 139 -24.58 4.20 -41.12
C GLY A 139 -23.06 4.12 -40.91
N LYS A 140 -22.29 4.99 -41.57
CA LYS A 140 -20.84 4.90 -41.63
C LYS A 140 -20.21 5.31 -40.29
N LYS A 141 -19.40 4.42 -39.70
CA LYS A 141 -18.50 4.77 -38.59
C LYS A 141 -17.36 5.62 -39.14
N TYR A 142 -16.96 6.65 -38.39
CA TYR A 142 -15.98 7.64 -38.82
C TYR A 142 -14.58 7.03 -38.79
N VAL A 143 -14.26 6.29 -37.72
CA VAL A 143 -13.12 5.37 -37.66
C VAL A 143 -13.64 3.95 -37.63
N SER A 144 -13.10 3.10 -38.51
CA SER A 144 -13.34 1.66 -38.43
C SER A 144 -12.67 1.08 -37.18
N GLU A 145 -13.28 0.04 -36.60
CA GLU A 145 -12.72 -0.63 -35.43
C GLU A 145 -11.32 -1.19 -35.70
N ASP A 146 -11.10 -1.74 -36.88
CA ASP A 146 -9.82 -2.30 -37.32
C ASP A 146 -8.73 -1.22 -37.44
N GLU A 147 -9.06 -0.07 -38.04
CA GLU A 147 -8.15 1.07 -38.14
C GLU A 147 -7.78 1.63 -36.77
N PHE A 148 -8.77 1.76 -35.88
CA PHE A 148 -8.51 2.25 -34.52
C PHE A 148 -7.70 1.24 -33.69
N CYS A 149 -7.95 -0.07 -33.85
CA CYS A 149 -7.19 -1.13 -33.20
C CYS A 149 -5.70 -1.03 -33.54
N LEU A 150 -5.37 -0.82 -34.82
CA LEU A 150 -3.98 -0.62 -35.25
C LEU A 150 -3.35 0.63 -34.63
N LYS A 151 -4.03 1.78 -34.68
CA LYS A 151 -3.55 3.02 -34.06
C LYS A 151 -3.32 2.86 -32.55
N PHE A 152 -4.23 2.17 -31.87
CA PHE A 152 -4.15 1.93 -30.42
C PHE A 152 -2.97 1.03 -30.05
N LEU A 153 -2.76 -0.06 -30.80
CA LEU A 153 -1.62 -0.96 -30.61
C LEU A 153 -0.29 -0.25 -30.89
N GLN A 154 -0.20 0.56 -31.95
CA GLN A 154 0.99 1.35 -32.25
C GLN A 154 1.29 2.36 -31.12
N ALA A 155 0.28 3.03 -30.59
CA ALA A 155 0.44 3.96 -29.47
C ALA A 155 0.85 3.26 -28.18
N LEU A 156 0.43 2.02 -27.96
CA LEU A 156 0.95 1.19 -26.88
C LEU A 156 2.44 0.92 -27.12
N GLU A 157 2.80 0.34 -28.26
CA GLU A 157 4.20 -0.03 -28.58
C GLU A 157 5.17 1.16 -28.46
N SER A 158 4.80 2.32 -28.97
CA SER A 158 5.63 3.54 -28.91
C SER A 158 5.91 4.01 -27.47
N ASN A 159 5.01 3.69 -26.54
CA ASN A 159 5.12 4.09 -25.13
C ASN A 159 5.74 3.00 -24.24
N LEU A 160 5.95 1.78 -24.75
CA LEU A 160 6.35 0.63 -23.94
C LEU A 160 7.68 0.86 -23.22
N GLU A 161 8.69 1.33 -23.93
CA GLU A 161 10.04 1.53 -23.35
C GLU A 161 10.03 2.65 -22.30
N SER A 162 9.36 3.77 -22.59
CA SER A 162 9.16 4.85 -21.62
C SER A 162 8.44 4.39 -20.36
N MET A 163 7.54 3.40 -20.49
CA MET A 163 6.86 2.81 -19.34
C MET A 163 7.77 1.91 -18.52
N LYS A 164 8.61 1.08 -19.13
CA LYS A 164 9.63 0.30 -18.40
C LYS A 164 10.55 1.20 -17.58
N GLN A 165 11.07 2.26 -18.19
CA GLN A 165 11.94 3.23 -17.50
C GLN A 165 11.21 3.90 -16.32
N TRP A 166 9.93 4.22 -16.50
CA TRP A 166 9.12 4.75 -15.42
C TRP A 166 8.92 3.72 -14.29
N GLU A 167 8.69 2.44 -14.59
CA GLU A 167 8.55 1.39 -13.58
C GLU A 167 9.81 1.24 -12.75
N ILE A 168 10.98 1.16 -13.40
CA ILE A 168 12.29 1.10 -12.73
C ILE A 168 12.45 2.26 -11.77
N GLY A 169 12.28 3.50 -12.26
CA GLY A 169 12.41 4.69 -11.41
C GLY A 169 11.36 4.75 -10.29
N ASN A 170 10.16 4.22 -10.52
CA ASN A 170 9.13 4.18 -9.48
C ASN A 170 9.43 3.14 -8.40
N ILE A 171 9.93 1.96 -8.77
CA ILE A 171 10.30 0.89 -7.84
C ILE A 171 11.50 1.34 -7.02
N GLN A 172 12.54 1.92 -7.65
CA GLN A 172 13.68 2.49 -6.95
C GLN A 172 13.26 3.52 -5.90
N LYS A 173 12.34 4.44 -6.25
CA LYS A 173 11.79 5.41 -5.29
C LYS A 173 11.05 4.73 -4.13
N GLN A 174 10.25 3.70 -4.40
CA GLN A 174 9.55 2.95 -3.33
C GLN A 174 10.52 2.27 -2.38
N VAL A 175 11.58 1.65 -2.91
CA VAL A 175 12.64 1.04 -2.11
C VAL A 175 13.37 2.11 -1.28
N GLN A 176 13.72 3.25 -1.88
CA GLN A 176 14.34 4.37 -1.17
C GLN A 176 13.44 4.88 -0.04
N TYR A 177 12.13 5.06 -0.27
CA TYR A 177 11.20 5.48 0.77
C TYR A 177 11.05 4.42 1.89
N LYS A 178 11.03 3.13 1.56
CA LYS A 178 11.00 2.04 2.56
C LYS A 178 12.28 2.09 3.41
N ASN A 179 13.44 2.18 2.78
CA ASN A 179 14.73 2.24 3.45
C ASN A 179 14.86 3.49 4.32
N PHE A 180 14.44 4.66 3.82
CA PHE A 180 14.39 5.89 4.60
C PHE A 180 13.48 5.74 5.83
N GLY A 181 12.30 5.13 5.67
CA GLY A 181 11.40 4.85 6.79
C GLY A 181 12.02 3.94 7.86
N ILE A 182 12.77 2.91 7.43
CA ILE A 182 13.52 2.02 8.33
C ILE A 182 14.61 2.79 9.07
N GLN A 183 15.44 3.55 8.35
CA GLN A 183 16.51 4.37 8.93
C GLN A 183 15.97 5.36 9.98
N MET A 184 14.86 6.04 9.68
CA MET A 184 14.23 6.96 10.63
C MET A 184 13.69 6.22 11.87
N LYS A 185 13.13 5.02 11.70
CA LYS A 185 12.68 4.19 12.82
C LYS A 185 13.85 3.73 13.70
N GLU A 186 14.96 3.33 13.09
CA GLU A 186 16.18 2.93 13.80
C GLU A 186 16.78 4.09 14.58
N GLN A 187 16.89 5.27 13.97
CA GLN A 187 17.36 6.49 14.65
C GLN A 187 16.46 6.87 15.84
N LYS A 188 15.13 6.85 15.65
CA LYS A 188 14.17 7.09 16.73
C LYS A 188 14.38 6.11 17.89
N ASN A 189 14.51 4.82 17.57
CA ASN A 189 14.73 3.78 18.57
C ASN A 189 16.06 3.93 19.31
N LYS A 190 17.11 4.38 18.61
CA LYS A 190 18.42 4.62 19.20
C LYS A 190 18.35 5.73 20.26
N ILE A 191 17.68 6.84 19.96
CA ILE A 191 17.47 7.93 20.92
C ILE A 191 16.71 7.43 22.15
N ILE A 192 15.60 6.69 21.95
CA ILE A 192 14.83 6.10 23.06
C ILE A 192 15.71 5.19 23.93
N GLN A 193 16.55 4.36 23.30
CA GLN A 193 17.46 3.48 24.02
C GLN A 193 18.51 4.25 24.80
N GLU A 194 19.17 5.25 24.20
CA GLU A 194 20.17 6.09 24.87
C GLU A 194 19.57 6.82 26.08
N THR A 195 18.37 7.38 25.94
CA THR A 195 17.67 8.04 27.07
C THR A 195 17.38 7.05 28.20
N LEU A 196 16.88 5.86 27.88
CA LEU A 196 16.58 4.83 28.89
C LEU A 196 17.82 4.21 29.53
N THR A 197 18.94 4.14 28.81
CA THR A 197 20.20 3.66 29.37
C THR A 197 20.77 4.66 30.37
N ASN A 198 20.68 5.96 30.07
CA ASN A 198 21.15 7.01 30.97
C ASN A 198 20.23 7.19 32.19
N GLU A 199 18.91 7.15 31.98
CA GLU A 199 17.91 7.30 33.03
C GLU A 199 16.79 6.26 32.86
N PRO A 200 16.91 5.06 33.47
CA PRO A 200 15.93 3.99 33.31
C PRO A 200 14.51 4.37 33.73
N MET A 201 14.36 5.33 34.65
CA MET A 201 13.07 5.78 35.20
C MET A 201 12.63 7.15 34.65
N VAL A 202 13.15 7.55 33.47
CA VAL A 202 12.78 8.79 32.79
C VAL A 202 11.27 8.85 32.49
N LYS A 203 10.67 10.03 32.59
CA LYS A 203 9.26 10.22 32.26
C LYS A 203 9.03 10.18 30.75
N LEU A 204 7.86 9.71 30.31
CA LEU A 204 7.53 9.64 28.88
C LEU A 204 7.53 11.02 28.22
N GLU A 205 7.18 12.07 28.97
CA GLU A 205 7.21 13.46 28.50
C GLU A 205 8.64 13.92 28.18
N ASP A 206 9.63 13.47 28.94
CA ASP A 206 11.02 13.86 28.74
C ASP A 206 11.65 13.10 27.55
N ILE A 207 11.25 11.84 27.32
CA ILE A 207 11.56 11.12 26.07
C ILE A 207 10.95 11.86 24.87
N ASN A 208 9.71 12.33 24.97
CA ASN A 208 9.06 13.09 23.90
C ASN A 208 9.79 14.41 23.59
N LYS A 209 10.29 15.11 24.61
CA LYS A 209 11.12 16.31 24.42
C LYS A 209 12.40 15.96 23.66
N GLU A 210 13.07 14.88 24.03
CA GLU A 210 14.31 14.46 23.35
C GLU A 210 14.04 14.08 21.90
N LEU A 211 12.99 13.29 21.63
CA LEU A 211 12.56 12.98 20.26
C LEU A 211 12.27 14.24 19.43
N SER A 212 11.63 15.23 20.04
CA SER A 212 11.28 16.50 19.38
C SER A 212 12.53 17.31 19.01
N LYS A 213 13.58 17.32 19.85
CA LYS A 213 14.87 17.96 19.52
C LYS A 213 15.52 17.36 18.27
N HIS A 214 15.28 16.07 18.03
CA HIS A 214 15.78 15.35 16.85
C HIS A 214 14.78 15.33 15.69
N GLY A 215 13.67 16.08 15.76
CA GLY A 215 12.67 16.18 14.69
C GLY A 215 11.76 14.97 14.54
N PHE A 216 11.72 14.07 15.53
CA PHE A 216 10.81 12.92 15.54
C PHE A 216 9.45 13.28 16.12
N LEU A 217 8.41 12.61 15.61
CA LEU A 217 7.10 12.61 16.25
C LEU A 217 7.16 11.93 17.62
N GLU A 218 6.23 12.32 18.49
CA GLU A 218 6.07 11.76 19.83
C GLU A 218 5.96 10.22 19.83
N LEU A 219 6.15 9.66 21.03
CA LEU A 219 5.94 8.25 21.28
C LEU A 219 4.50 7.83 20.93
N ASN A 220 4.37 6.82 20.10
CA ASN A 220 3.07 6.18 19.85
C ASN A 220 2.69 5.23 21.01
N ALA A 221 1.44 4.76 21.04
CA ALA A 221 0.96 3.89 22.11
C ALA A 221 1.78 2.60 22.26
N LYS A 222 2.21 1.98 21.15
CA LYS A 222 3.06 0.76 21.19
C LYS A 222 4.41 1.06 21.84
N GLU A 223 5.05 2.17 21.47
CA GLU A 223 6.34 2.60 22.04
C GLU A 223 6.20 2.93 23.53
N LYS A 224 5.15 3.66 23.93
CA LYS A 224 4.86 3.95 25.36
C LYS A 224 4.73 2.66 26.18
N ILE A 225 3.95 1.69 25.71
CA ILE A 225 3.78 0.40 26.39
C ILE A 225 5.12 -0.31 26.54
N VAL A 226 5.91 -0.37 25.47
CA VAL A 226 7.22 -1.03 25.49
C VAL A 226 8.18 -0.39 26.50
N ILE A 227 8.22 0.95 26.55
CA ILE A 227 9.04 1.70 27.52
C ILE A 227 8.59 1.39 28.95
N LEU A 228 7.29 1.45 29.22
CA LEU A 228 6.73 1.17 30.54
C LEU A 228 7.01 -0.27 31.00
N HIS A 229 6.99 -1.25 30.10
CA HIS A 229 7.38 -2.62 30.43
C HIS A 229 8.86 -2.74 30.81
N ARG A 230 9.76 -2.01 30.15
CA ARG A 230 11.18 -1.95 30.55
C ARG A 230 11.36 -1.33 31.93
N GLN A 231 10.64 -0.25 32.21
CA GLN A 231 10.64 0.41 33.53
C GLN A 231 10.11 -0.51 34.62
N LYS A 232 9.01 -1.24 34.34
CA LYS A 232 8.47 -2.27 35.22
C LYS A 232 9.51 -3.36 35.52
N ALA A 233 10.17 -3.90 34.50
CA ALA A 233 11.20 -4.93 34.68
C ALA A 233 12.37 -4.42 35.55
N TYR A 234 12.80 -3.18 35.33
CA TYR A 234 13.82 -2.53 36.15
C TYR A 234 13.38 -2.41 37.63
N LEU A 235 12.15 -1.95 37.90
CA LEU A 235 11.62 -1.85 39.26
C LEU A 235 11.52 -3.21 39.96
N ILE A 236 11.07 -4.26 39.27
CA ILE A 236 11.00 -5.63 39.82
C ILE A 236 12.39 -6.12 40.23
N LEU A 237 13.41 -5.85 39.42
CA LEU A 237 14.79 -6.21 39.74
C LEU A 237 15.29 -5.49 41.00
N HIS A 238 14.96 -4.21 41.16
CA HIS A 238 15.28 -3.46 42.37
C HIS A 238 14.51 -3.95 43.60
N GLU A 239 13.22 -4.26 43.45
CA GLU A 239 12.40 -4.82 44.52
C GLU A 239 13.01 -6.11 45.07
N ASN A 240 13.38 -7.04 44.17
CA ASN A 240 14.03 -8.30 44.54
C ASN A 240 15.36 -8.05 45.28
N ASN A 241 16.20 -7.12 44.79
CA ASN A 241 17.45 -6.76 45.47
C ASN A 241 17.23 -6.23 46.90
N PHE A 242 16.22 -5.38 47.11
CA PHE A 242 15.90 -4.90 48.45
C PHE A 242 15.29 -5.97 49.35
N LYS A 243 14.50 -6.89 48.78
CA LYS A 243 13.97 -8.05 49.48
C LYS A 243 15.11 -8.96 49.97
N ASP A 244 16.05 -9.29 49.10
CA ASP A 244 17.23 -10.09 49.47
C ASP A 244 18.06 -9.40 50.56
N LYS A 245 18.24 -8.08 50.49
CA LYS A 245 18.92 -7.29 51.52
C LYS A 245 18.16 -7.25 52.84
N LEU A 246 16.83 -7.24 52.80
CA LEU A 246 15.98 -7.27 53.99
C LEU A 246 16.08 -8.61 54.71
N GLU A 247 16.03 -9.72 53.97
CA GLU A 247 16.13 -11.08 54.51
C GLU A 247 17.50 -11.35 55.14
N ASN A 248 18.58 -10.77 54.59
CA ASN A 248 19.95 -10.94 55.08
C ASN A 248 20.40 -9.93 56.15
N SER A 249 19.59 -8.92 56.46
CA SER A 249 19.97 -7.86 57.41
C SER A 249 19.53 -8.19 58.83
N LEU A 250 20.46 -8.18 59.79
CA LEU A 250 20.17 -8.31 61.22
C LEU A 250 19.92 -6.95 61.92
N ASP A 251 20.24 -5.85 61.24
CA ASP A 251 20.10 -4.48 61.75
C ASP A 251 18.69 -3.93 61.50
N SER A 252 17.94 -3.66 62.57
CA SER A 252 16.55 -3.19 62.51
C SER A 252 16.39 -1.83 61.81
N SER A 253 17.40 -0.95 61.89
CA SER A 253 17.37 0.35 61.21
C SER A 253 17.50 0.20 59.69
N LYS A 254 18.32 -0.75 59.22
CA LYS A 254 18.47 -1.09 57.80
C LYS A 254 17.24 -1.79 57.28
N GLN A 255 16.67 -2.71 58.05
CA GLN A 255 15.41 -3.38 57.70
C GLN A 255 14.27 -2.37 57.49
N PHE A 256 14.13 -1.37 58.36
CA PHE A 256 13.14 -0.31 58.19
C PHE A 256 13.34 0.46 56.88
N LYS A 257 14.58 0.87 56.57
CA LYS A 257 14.91 1.56 55.31
C LYS A 257 14.59 0.71 54.08
N TYR A 258 14.89 -0.59 54.10
CA TYR A 258 14.59 -1.46 52.96
C TYR A 258 13.09 -1.65 52.75
N LYS A 259 12.31 -1.79 53.83
CA LYS A 259 10.84 -1.83 53.75
C LYS A 259 10.28 -0.55 53.13
N GLN A 260 10.75 0.62 53.56
CA GLN A 260 10.34 1.91 52.98
C GLN A 260 10.68 1.99 51.49
N ARG A 261 11.87 1.56 51.07
CA ARG A 261 12.24 1.51 49.64
C ARG A 261 11.38 0.55 48.82
N MET A 262 11.01 -0.60 49.38
CA MET A 262 10.09 -1.54 48.73
C MET A 262 8.68 -0.96 48.58
N GLU A 263 8.18 -0.20 49.58
CA GLU A 263 6.89 0.50 49.48
C GLU A 263 6.92 1.54 48.35
N GLU A 264 7.96 2.36 48.26
CA GLU A 264 8.16 3.32 47.17
C GLU A 264 8.17 2.64 45.78
N ILE A 265 8.81 1.47 45.67
CA ILE A 265 8.84 0.69 44.42
C ILE A 265 7.45 0.16 44.08
N ASN A 266 6.72 -0.36 45.07
CA ASN A 266 5.37 -0.89 44.88
C ASN A 266 4.38 0.19 44.43
N GLU A 267 4.47 1.41 44.95
CA GLU A 267 3.68 2.54 44.47
C GLU A 267 3.98 2.85 43.00
N LYS A 268 5.27 2.92 42.62
CA LYS A 268 5.67 3.13 41.23
C LYS A 268 5.19 2.02 40.30
N LEU A 269 5.25 0.76 40.73
CA LEU A 269 4.74 -0.39 39.97
C LEU A 269 3.23 -0.29 39.73
N LYS A 270 2.45 0.14 40.72
CA LYS A 270 1.01 0.40 40.55
C LYS A 270 0.76 1.45 39.48
N THR A 271 1.46 2.59 39.55
CA THR A 271 1.34 3.66 38.56
C THR A 271 1.69 3.17 37.15
N ILE A 272 2.80 2.45 36.98
CA ILE A 272 3.22 1.92 35.67
C ILE A 272 2.20 0.91 35.13
N ASN A 273 1.69 0.00 35.95
CA ASN A 273 0.66 -0.95 35.52
C ASN A 273 -0.62 -0.23 35.04
N SER A 274 -1.08 0.79 35.77
CA SER A 274 -2.24 1.59 35.35
C SER A 274 -1.99 2.31 34.01
N GLN A 275 -0.78 2.82 33.78
CA GLN A 275 -0.42 3.44 32.50
C GLN A 275 -0.36 2.42 31.36
N ILE A 276 0.21 1.22 31.59
CA ILE A 276 0.23 0.14 30.60
C ILE A 276 -1.19 -0.26 30.21
N ASP A 277 -2.10 -0.41 31.18
CA ASP A 277 -3.49 -0.77 30.94
C ASP A 277 -4.22 0.31 30.12
N LEU A 278 -4.02 1.59 30.47
CA LEU A 278 -4.57 2.72 29.74
C LEU A 278 -4.14 2.72 28.27
N TYR A 279 -2.83 2.65 28.02
CA TYR A 279 -2.31 2.68 26.64
C TYR A 279 -2.65 1.42 25.86
N SER A 280 -2.76 0.26 26.54
CA SER A 280 -3.20 -0.99 25.91
C SER A 280 -4.65 -0.94 25.44
N LYS A 281 -5.54 -0.29 26.22
CA LYS A 281 -6.94 -0.04 25.81
C LYS A 281 -6.99 0.87 24.58
N GLN A 282 -6.29 2.01 24.62
CA GLN A 282 -6.21 2.94 23.48
C GLN A 282 -5.66 2.26 22.22
N PHE A 283 -4.64 1.41 22.35
CA PHE A 283 -4.09 0.67 21.21
C PHE A 283 -5.11 -0.31 20.61
N LYS A 284 -5.86 -1.05 21.44
CA LYS A 284 -6.90 -1.99 20.97
C LYS A 284 -8.07 -1.29 20.27
N GLU A 285 -8.45 -0.10 20.73
CA GLU A 285 -9.49 0.71 20.08
C GLU A 285 -9.06 1.19 18.69
N LEU A 286 -7.80 1.60 18.56
CA LEU A 286 -7.24 2.06 17.29
C LEU A 286 -6.90 0.91 16.31
N PHE A 287 -6.54 -0.27 16.83
CA PHE A 287 -6.09 -1.42 16.05
C PHE A 287 -6.72 -2.74 16.56
N PRO A 288 -8.03 -2.94 16.35
CA PRO A 288 -8.72 -4.14 16.82
C PRO A 288 -8.11 -5.41 16.19
N GLY A 289 -7.75 -6.38 17.04
CA GLY A 289 -7.15 -7.66 16.63
C GLY A 289 -5.62 -7.69 16.59
N GLN A 290 -4.92 -6.55 16.74
CA GLN A 290 -3.45 -6.54 16.87
C GLN A 290 -3.04 -6.73 18.34
N LYS A 291 -2.14 -7.70 18.60
CA LYS A 291 -1.50 -7.88 19.90
C LYS A 291 -0.25 -7.01 19.99
N VAL A 292 -0.04 -6.37 21.13
CA VAL A 292 1.24 -5.72 21.45
C VAL A 292 2.21 -6.82 21.89
N PHE A 293 3.08 -7.26 20.98
CA PHE A 293 4.14 -8.21 21.31
C PHE A 293 5.30 -7.47 21.98
N LEU A 294 5.69 -7.92 23.17
CA LEU A 294 6.84 -7.42 23.91
C LEU A 294 8.10 -8.17 23.45
N TYR A 295 8.74 -7.61 22.42
CA TYR A 295 10.05 -7.95 21.83
C TYR A 295 10.27 -9.32 21.13
N GLU A 296 11.04 -9.20 20.02
CA GLU A 296 11.88 -10.21 19.34
C GLU A 296 11.32 -11.16 18.26
N LYS A 297 10.13 -10.95 17.69
CA LYS A 297 9.72 -11.70 16.47
C LYS A 297 9.49 -10.90 15.19
N ASP A 298 9.58 -9.57 15.24
CA ASP A 298 9.38 -8.74 14.04
C ASP A 298 10.58 -8.82 13.06
N GLN A 299 11.77 -9.31 13.47
CA GLN A 299 12.88 -9.52 12.53
C GLN A 299 12.78 -10.83 11.73
N GLU A 300 12.11 -11.86 12.25
CA GLU A 300 11.95 -13.12 11.50
C GLU A 300 10.74 -13.10 10.56
N GLU A 301 9.65 -12.42 10.91
CA GLU A 301 8.45 -12.41 10.07
C GLU A 301 8.60 -11.49 8.84
N ASP A 302 9.37 -10.41 8.95
CA ASP A 302 9.71 -9.57 7.80
C ASP A 302 10.74 -10.25 6.87
N GLN A 303 11.63 -11.12 7.39
CA GLN A 303 12.57 -11.91 6.58
C GLN A 303 11.93 -13.16 5.94
N LYS A 304 10.90 -13.74 6.56
CA LYS A 304 10.15 -14.88 6.00
C LYS A 304 9.20 -14.49 4.86
N GLN A 305 8.94 -13.19 4.66
CA GLN A 305 8.19 -12.67 3.51
C GLN A 305 9.07 -12.26 2.32
N GLU A 306 10.40 -12.30 2.45
CA GLU A 306 11.38 -12.01 1.37
C GLU A 306 12.06 -13.29 0.82
N LYS A 307 11.53 -14.49 1.09
CA LYS A 307 11.96 -15.75 0.45
C LYS A 307 10.91 -16.30 -0.52
#